data_AF-A0AAJ3QS99-F1
#
_entry.id   AF-A0AAJ3QS99-F1
#
_cell.length_a   1.000
_cell.length_b   1.000
_cell.length_c   1.000
_cell.angle_alpha   90.00
_cell.angle_beta   90.00
_cell.angle_gamma   90.00
#
_symmetry.space_group_name_H-M   'P 1'
#
loop_
_entity.id
_entity.type
_entity.pdbx_description
1 polymer ?
#
loop_
_entity_poly.entity_id
_entity_poly.type
_entity_poly.pdbx_seq_one_letter_code
_entity_poly.pdbx_strand_id
1 'polypeptide(L)'
;LSDIDRIAYYATEAYCNAVLERVRLSHPSTPIPDARLLLCGLLGQEFGAEIDPSRVSFVSHHMSHAVSSFFMSGFERSLVLSIDGGGDFLSGLLAIGSSTEIEPLVTFPENDSLGLLYLETIRYLGYGAFDEYKIMGLAPYGNPASYREIFEQFYELLDDGGYRVHLDRVGPTLLSNIQIRQKGMPFTQQHKDVSASLQEALERIVFHVLRHYTKVTGIERLCLAGGVAHNCTLNGKLLYSGMFDDIFVQPAAHDAGCALGAALMASHDLGHPAPRERLQNVYWGPDLESEGSVEEELFAWGQHLEIERSDDVTGKAAEWIADGAVIAWVQGRSEFGPRALGNRSILADPRPASNKDRINMMVKKREGYRPFAPSVLEEDAVEFFDLPGTLRKFPFMNFVVSVREPKRSSLGAITHVDGTARLQTVSRETNPAYWELINAFGKRTGVPILLNTSFNNNAEPVVDSVRDAVTTFLTTDLDALVIGPFLVKKRISTMEEWNKLAVSLPPYASLHQARAYSTLDRQETVCEIRTGASSLQAVRISPELFEQLIRIEGEALVGDILDGIAPVSGSRETFLNELRQIWEQRCICLSPVRGRKSQVSVPAEASVTSGLSA
;
A
#
# COMPACT_ATOMS: atom_id res chain seq x y z
N LEU A 1 18.48 16.47 -14.24
CA LEU A 1 17.95 15.45 -15.20
C LEU A 1 18.89 15.22 -16.41
N SER A 2 20.12 15.74 -16.39
CA SER A 2 21.13 15.50 -17.44
C SER A 2 21.52 14.03 -17.55
N ASP A 3 21.49 13.31 -16.44
CA ASP A 3 21.98 11.94 -16.32
C ASP A 3 20.89 10.89 -16.62
N ILE A 4 19.71 11.33 -17.06
CA ILE A 4 18.62 10.45 -17.47
C ILE A 4 18.71 10.30 -18.98
N ASP A 5 18.63 9.12 -19.55
CA ASP A 5 18.60 8.99 -21.02
C ASP A 5 17.17 9.15 -21.55
N ARG A 6 16.21 8.52 -20.87
CA ARG A 6 14.81 8.41 -21.29
C ARG A 6 13.85 8.47 -20.10
N ILE A 7 12.69 9.08 -20.31
CA ILE A 7 11.56 9.07 -19.38
C ILE A 7 10.45 8.23 -20.02
N ALA A 8 10.06 7.14 -19.38
CA ALA A 8 9.02 6.25 -19.87
C ALA A 8 7.73 6.40 -19.05
N TYR A 9 6.60 6.59 -19.71
CA TYR A 9 5.27 6.65 -19.10
C TYR A 9 4.47 5.40 -19.49
N TYR A 10 3.94 4.70 -18.50
CA TYR A 10 3.33 3.36 -18.64
C TYR A 10 1.86 3.38 -19.13
N ALA A 11 1.56 4.29 -20.04
CA ALA A 11 0.33 4.29 -20.80
C ALA A 11 0.63 4.78 -22.21
N THR A 12 -0.17 4.38 -23.19
CA THR A 12 -0.06 4.86 -24.56
C THR A 12 -0.45 6.34 -24.64
N GLU A 13 0.24 7.09 -25.49
CA GLU A 13 -0.05 8.52 -25.71
C GLU A 13 -1.49 8.73 -26.22
N ALA A 14 -1.98 7.81 -27.05
CA ALA A 14 -3.36 7.82 -27.55
C ALA A 14 -4.38 7.67 -26.42
N TYR A 15 -4.17 6.74 -25.49
CA TYR A 15 -5.04 6.58 -24.32
C TYR A 15 -5.03 7.82 -23.45
N CYS A 16 -3.84 8.36 -23.13
CA CYS A 16 -3.73 9.58 -22.34
C CYS A 16 -4.45 10.77 -23.00
N ASN A 17 -4.28 10.96 -24.31
CA ASN A 17 -4.99 12.01 -25.04
C ASN A 17 -6.51 11.81 -25.01
N ALA A 18 -7.02 10.58 -25.17
CA ALA A 18 -8.45 10.29 -25.05
C ALA A 18 -9.01 10.54 -23.64
N VAL A 19 -8.20 10.34 -22.59
CA VAL A 19 -8.56 10.74 -21.22
C VAL A 19 -8.62 12.26 -21.10
N LEU A 20 -7.62 12.98 -21.61
CA LEU A 20 -7.56 14.45 -21.56
C LEU A 20 -8.68 15.11 -22.37
N GLU A 21 -9.10 14.52 -23.48
CA GLU A 21 -10.27 14.98 -24.25
C GLU A 21 -11.55 14.96 -23.40
N ARG A 22 -11.76 13.90 -22.60
CA ARG A 22 -12.90 13.83 -21.67
C ARG A 22 -12.82 14.93 -20.60
N VAL A 23 -11.63 15.19 -20.05
CA VAL A 23 -11.42 16.27 -19.08
C VAL A 23 -11.72 17.64 -19.70
N ARG A 24 -11.30 17.86 -20.95
CA ARG A 24 -11.56 19.09 -21.71
C ARG A 24 -13.06 19.31 -21.94
N LEU A 25 -13.84 18.25 -22.19
CA LEU A 25 -15.30 18.35 -22.29
C LEU A 25 -15.95 18.80 -20.97
N SER A 26 -15.39 18.39 -19.83
CA SER A 26 -15.85 18.84 -18.51
C SER A 26 -15.37 20.25 -18.12
N HIS A 27 -14.27 20.74 -18.71
CA HIS A 27 -13.65 22.04 -18.42
C HIS A 27 -13.27 22.80 -19.70
N PRO A 28 -14.25 23.25 -20.51
CA PRO A 28 -13.99 23.77 -21.86
C PRO A 28 -13.20 25.09 -21.89
N SER A 29 -13.15 25.83 -20.78
CA SER A 29 -12.42 27.09 -20.64
C SER A 29 -10.94 26.92 -20.27
N THR A 30 -10.51 25.71 -19.90
CA THR A 30 -9.13 25.43 -19.52
C THR A 30 -8.38 24.85 -20.71
N PRO A 31 -7.32 25.52 -21.23
CA PRO A 31 -6.48 24.93 -22.25
C PRO A 31 -5.69 23.77 -21.63
N ILE A 32 -6.01 22.55 -22.07
CA ILE A 32 -5.30 21.33 -21.67
C ILE A 32 -4.41 20.93 -22.86
N PRO A 33 -3.07 20.91 -22.70
CA PRO A 33 -2.17 20.46 -23.76
C PRO A 33 -2.32 18.95 -24.00
N ASP A 34 -1.69 18.43 -25.07
CA ASP A 34 -1.60 16.98 -25.25
C ASP A 34 -0.82 16.32 -24.10
N ALA A 35 -0.95 15.00 -23.99
CA ALA A 35 -0.40 14.22 -22.89
C ALA A 35 1.12 14.39 -22.75
N ARG A 36 1.86 14.49 -23.85
CA ARG A 36 3.31 14.62 -23.85
C ARG A 36 3.75 15.97 -23.30
N LEU A 37 3.16 17.05 -23.80
CA LEU A 37 3.45 18.41 -23.31
C LEU A 37 2.96 18.60 -21.87
N LEU A 38 1.82 18.03 -21.50
CA LEU A 38 1.33 18.04 -20.12
C LEU A 38 2.34 17.36 -19.19
N LEU A 39 2.80 16.15 -19.55
CA LEU A 39 3.78 15.41 -18.76
C LEU A 39 5.10 16.17 -18.64
N CYS A 40 5.60 16.76 -19.72
CA CYS A 40 6.80 17.60 -19.68
C CYS A 40 6.64 18.81 -18.76
N GLY A 41 5.47 19.46 -18.78
CA GLY A 41 5.16 20.59 -17.91
C GLY A 41 5.08 20.20 -16.42
N LEU A 42 4.41 19.09 -16.11
CA LEU A 42 4.29 18.57 -14.74
C LEU A 42 5.66 18.19 -14.18
N LEU A 43 6.44 17.41 -14.93
CA LEU A 43 7.80 17.02 -14.52
C LEU A 43 8.72 18.23 -14.44
N GLY A 44 8.59 19.20 -15.35
CA GLY A 44 9.43 20.39 -15.31
C GLY A 44 9.14 21.30 -14.14
N GLN A 45 7.87 21.38 -13.71
CA GLN A 45 7.49 22.06 -12.47
C GLN A 45 8.05 21.34 -11.25
N GLU A 46 7.92 20.02 -11.18
CA GLU A 46 8.36 19.22 -10.03
C GLU A 46 9.88 19.25 -9.85
N PHE A 47 10.64 19.11 -10.94
CA PHE A 47 12.09 19.04 -10.91
C PHE A 47 12.80 20.38 -11.15
N GLY A 48 12.05 21.45 -11.39
CA GLY A 48 12.61 22.78 -11.70
C GLY A 48 13.51 22.80 -12.94
N ALA A 49 13.19 21.98 -13.95
CA ALA A 49 14.02 21.79 -15.14
C ALA A 49 13.17 21.62 -16.41
N GLU A 50 13.64 22.12 -17.55
CA GLU A 50 12.97 21.86 -18.83
C GLU A 50 13.13 20.40 -19.26
N ILE A 51 12.02 19.78 -19.70
CA ILE A 51 11.99 18.39 -20.16
C ILE A 51 11.92 18.37 -21.68
N ASP A 52 12.92 17.77 -22.32
CA ASP A 52 12.91 17.53 -23.77
C ASP A 52 11.82 16.49 -24.13
N PRO A 53 10.77 16.86 -24.87
CA PRO A 53 9.70 15.95 -25.25
C PRO A 53 10.16 14.74 -26.07
N SER A 54 11.31 14.84 -26.76
CA SER A 54 11.90 13.75 -27.54
C SER A 54 12.48 12.63 -26.66
N ARG A 55 12.73 12.92 -25.37
CA ARG A 55 13.18 11.98 -24.34
C ARG A 55 12.02 11.37 -23.55
N VAL A 56 10.78 11.69 -23.90
CA VAL A 56 9.58 11.05 -23.32
C VAL A 56 9.13 9.92 -24.23
N SER A 57 8.93 8.72 -23.68
CA SER A 57 8.36 7.57 -24.37
C SER A 57 7.07 7.14 -23.67
N PHE A 58 6.05 6.84 -24.46
CA PHE A 58 4.80 6.25 -23.98
C PHE A 58 4.83 4.77 -24.32
N VAL A 59 4.63 3.90 -23.34
CA VAL A 59 4.68 2.45 -23.51
C VAL A 59 3.35 1.82 -23.07
N SER A 60 3.03 0.64 -23.60
CA SER A 60 1.78 -0.04 -23.25
C SER A 60 1.76 -0.42 -21.76
N HIS A 61 0.64 -0.12 -21.11
CA HIS A 61 0.31 -0.39 -19.72
C HIS A 61 0.40 -1.88 -19.38
N HIS A 62 -0.35 -2.72 -20.11
CA HIS A 62 -0.32 -4.17 -19.87
C HIS A 62 0.99 -4.83 -20.29
N MET A 63 1.68 -4.29 -21.29
CA MET A 63 3.04 -4.74 -21.60
C MET A 63 4.01 -4.35 -20.46
N SER A 64 3.85 -3.18 -19.86
CA SER A 64 4.65 -2.77 -18.69
C SER A 64 4.43 -3.73 -17.52
N HIS A 65 3.18 -4.10 -17.23
CA HIS A 65 2.88 -5.16 -16.26
C HIS A 65 3.58 -6.48 -16.61
N ALA A 66 3.43 -6.95 -17.86
CA ALA A 66 4.03 -8.19 -18.33
C ALA A 66 5.56 -8.19 -18.20
N VAL A 67 6.23 -7.13 -18.66
CA VAL A 67 7.68 -6.94 -18.56
C VAL A 67 8.15 -6.90 -17.11
N SER A 68 7.44 -6.17 -16.25
CA SER A 68 7.80 -6.03 -14.83
C SER A 68 7.82 -7.38 -14.10
N SER A 69 6.98 -8.33 -14.54
CA SER A 69 6.94 -9.68 -13.97
C SER A 69 7.89 -10.65 -14.67
N PHE A 70 7.83 -10.77 -16.00
CA PHE A 70 8.60 -11.77 -16.74
C PHE A 70 10.11 -11.55 -16.60
N PHE A 71 10.60 -10.33 -16.80
CA PHE A 71 12.04 -10.05 -16.74
C PHE A 71 12.63 -10.21 -15.34
N MET A 72 11.79 -10.12 -14.31
CA MET A 72 12.15 -10.28 -12.91
C MET A 72 11.93 -11.72 -12.38
N SER A 73 11.42 -12.63 -13.22
CA SER A 73 11.07 -13.99 -12.79
C SER A 73 12.24 -14.96 -12.75
N GLY A 74 13.30 -14.67 -13.52
CA GLY A 74 14.40 -15.62 -13.79
C GLY A 74 14.00 -16.78 -14.72
N PHE A 75 12.82 -16.75 -15.33
CA PHE A 75 12.37 -17.77 -16.27
C PHE A 75 12.89 -17.50 -17.68
N GLU A 76 13.30 -18.56 -18.38
CA GLU A 76 13.65 -18.48 -19.80
C GLU A 76 12.40 -18.40 -20.69
N ARG A 77 11.33 -19.10 -20.27
CA ARG A 77 10.04 -19.18 -20.97
C ARG A 77 8.90 -19.32 -19.96
N SER A 78 7.84 -18.54 -20.11
CA SER A 78 6.65 -18.60 -19.26
C SER A 78 5.39 -18.06 -19.97
N LEU A 79 4.22 -18.46 -19.47
CA LEU A 79 3.00 -17.69 -19.69
C LEU A 79 3.07 -16.45 -18.80
N VAL A 80 2.68 -15.30 -19.35
CA VAL A 80 2.67 -14.02 -18.64
C VAL A 80 1.26 -13.46 -18.69
N LEU A 81 0.60 -13.39 -17.53
CA LEU A 81 -0.77 -12.94 -17.40
C LEU A 81 -0.83 -11.64 -16.59
N SER A 82 -1.17 -10.54 -17.28
CA SER A 82 -1.55 -9.27 -16.67
C SER A 82 -3.06 -9.18 -16.57
N ILE A 83 -3.61 -8.96 -15.38
CA ILE A 83 -5.04 -8.73 -15.15
C ILE A 83 -5.23 -7.54 -14.20
N ASP A 84 -5.97 -6.53 -14.65
CA ASP A 84 -6.16 -5.27 -13.94
C ASP A 84 -7.60 -4.74 -13.99
N GLY A 85 -7.83 -3.57 -13.38
CA GLY A 85 -9.05 -2.78 -13.54
C GLY A 85 -9.19 -2.22 -14.96
N GLY A 86 -8.14 -1.55 -15.46
CA GLY A 86 -8.10 -1.05 -16.83
C GLY A 86 -6.85 -0.22 -17.13
N GLY A 87 -6.46 -0.16 -18.40
CA GLY A 87 -5.35 0.64 -18.92
C GLY A 87 -5.20 0.42 -20.42
N ASP A 88 -4.96 1.48 -21.19
CA ASP A 88 -4.88 1.43 -22.66
C ASP A 88 -6.10 0.76 -23.34
N PHE A 89 -7.32 0.99 -22.82
CA PHE A 89 -8.56 0.38 -23.31
C PHE A 89 -8.66 -1.15 -23.12
N LEU A 90 -7.71 -1.73 -22.39
CA LEU A 90 -7.67 -3.14 -22.01
C LEU A 90 -7.82 -3.28 -20.50
N SER A 91 -8.18 -4.47 -20.06
CA SER A 91 -8.16 -4.90 -18.65
C SER A 91 -7.20 -6.05 -18.40
N GLY A 92 -6.60 -6.62 -19.46
CA GLY A 92 -5.59 -7.63 -19.31
C GLY A 92 -4.92 -8.06 -20.61
N LEU A 93 -3.89 -8.86 -20.45
CA LEU A 93 -3.06 -9.42 -21.50
C LEU A 93 -2.56 -10.80 -21.05
N LEU A 94 -2.68 -11.80 -21.91
CA LEU A 94 -1.92 -13.04 -21.80
C LEU A 94 -0.90 -13.10 -22.93
N ALA A 95 0.35 -13.40 -22.58
CA ALA A 95 1.47 -13.46 -23.50
C ALA A 95 2.38 -14.67 -23.23
N ILE A 96 3.23 -14.99 -24.19
CA ILE A 96 4.38 -15.88 -24.00
C ILE A 96 5.62 -15.01 -23.82
N GLY A 97 6.25 -15.10 -22.66
CA GLY A 97 7.61 -14.60 -22.49
C GLY A 97 8.61 -15.64 -22.97
N SER A 98 9.56 -15.25 -23.82
CA SER A 98 10.66 -16.12 -24.29
C SER A 98 11.94 -15.31 -24.45
N SER A 99 12.99 -15.68 -23.72
CA SER A 99 14.28 -14.98 -23.72
C SER A 99 14.18 -13.48 -23.38
N THR A 100 14.13 -12.61 -24.38
CA THR A 100 14.03 -11.14 -24.25
C THR A 100 12.75 -10.58 -24.86
N GLU A 101 11.86 -11.45 -25.34
CA GLU A 101 10.65 -11.08 -26.06
C GLU A 101 9.41 -11.48 -25.26
N ILE A 102 8.35 -10.71 -25.42
CA ILE A 102 7.02 -11.01 -24.89
C ILE A 102 6.04 -10.89 -26.06
N GLU A 103 5.44 -12.01 -26.43
CA GLU A 103 4.49 -12.10 -27.54
C GLU A 103 3.05 -12.22 -27.01
N PRO A 104 2.18 -11.20 -27.21
CA PRO A 104 0.77 -11.28 -26.89
C PRO A 104 0.06 -12.45 -27.57
N LEU A 105 -0.66 -13.27 -26.79
CA LEU A 105 -1.56 -14.31 -27.29
C LEU A 105 -3.01 -13.82 -27.39
N VAL A 106 -3.46 -13.12 -26.35
CA VAL A 106 -4.81 -12.57 -26.26
C VAL A 106 -4.82 -11.34 -25.35
N THR A 107 -5.65 -10.36 -25.71
CA THR A 107 -5.94 -9.19 -24.89
C THR A 107 -7.38 -9.21 -24.43
N PHE A 108 -7.63 -8.67 -23.23
CA PHE A 108 -8.97 -8.56 -22.66
C PHE A 108 -9.37 -7.09 -22.65
N PRO A 109 -10.50 -6.70 -23.25
CA PRO A 109 -10.93 -5.29 -23.28
C PRO A 109 -11.38 -4.81 -21.89
N GLU A 110 -11.42 -3.49 -21.66
CA GLU A 110 -11.88 -2.91 -20.38
C GLU A 110 -13.29 -3.38 -19.97
N ASN A 111 -14.20 -3.63 -20.92
CA ASN A 111 -15.55 -4.12 -20.63
C ASN A 111 -15.57 -5.55 -20.04
N ASP A 112 -14.50 -6.32 -20.29
CA ASP A 112 -14.30 -7.67 -19.75
C ASP A 112 -13.42 -7.63 -18.48
N SER A 113 -13.36 -6.50 -17.77
CA SER A 113 -12.49 -6.33 -16.61
C SER A 113 -12.93 -7.13 -15.39
N LEU A 114 -12.05 -8.01 -14.94
CA LEU A 114 -12.20 -8.73 -13.67
C LEU A 114 -11.97 -7.81 -12.46
N GLY A 115 -11.12 -6.79 -12.60
CA GLY A 115 -10.95 -5.75 -11.58
C GLY A 115 -12.24 -4.94 -11.39
N LEU A 116 -12.91 -4.56 -12.47
CA LEU A 116 -14.19 -3.86 -12.40
C LEU A 116 -15.32 -4.77 -11.91
N LEU A 117 -15.36 -6.05 -12.30
CA LEU A 117 -16.33 -7.01 -11.74
C LEU A 117 -16.23 -7.08 -10.21
N TYR A 118 -15.00 -7.13 -9.69
CA TYR A 118 -14.73 -7.13 -8.27
C TYR A 118 -15.18 -5.80 -7.65
N LEU A 119 -14.73 -4.67 -8.20
CA LEU A 119 -15.06 -3.33 -7.70
C LEU A 119 -16.57 -3.06 -7.67
N GLU A 120 -17.28 -3.34 -8.76
CA GLU A 120 -18.72 -3.10 -8.85
C GLU A 120 -19.52 -3.96 -7.86
N THR A 121 -19.03 -5.16 -7.55
CA THR A 121 -19.64 -6.01 -6.52
C THR A 121 -19.43 -5.44 -5.11
N ILE A 122 -18.21 -5.02 -4.76
CA ILE A 122 -17.90 -4.58 -3.38
C ILE A 122 -18.58 -3.26 -3.00
N ARG A 123 -19.02 -2.46 -3.97
CA ARG A 123 -19.84 -1.25 -3.74
C ARG A 123 -21.12 -1.55 -2.96
N TYR A 124 -21.75 -2.69 -3.24
CA TYR A 124 -22.95 -3.15 -2.54
C TYR A 124 -22.67 -3.72 -1.14
N LEU A 125 -21.38 -3.92 -0.84
CA LEU A 125 -20.88 -4.32 0.47
C LEU A 125 -20.33 -3.13 1.28
N GLY A 126 -20.55 -1.90 0.81
CA GLY A 126 -20.16 -0.67 1.52
C GLY A 126 -18.66 -0.33 1.41
N TYR A 127 -18.01 -0.79 0.34
CA TYR A 127 -16.62 -0.53 0.01
C TYR A 127 -16.47 0.13 -1.37
N GLY A 128 -15.27 0.62 -1.69
CA GLY A 128 -14.98 1.26 -2.97
C GLY A 128 -13.62 0.84 -3.54
N ALA A 129 -13.11 1.62 -4.48
CA ALA A 129 -11.80 1.38 -5.06
C ALA A 129 -10.73 1.30 -3.96
N PHE A 130 -9.80 0.35 -4.10
CA PHE A 130 -8.73 0.04 -3.16
C PHE A 130 -9.15 -0.68 -1.87
N ASP A 131 -10.43 -1.05 -1.71
CA ASP A 131 -10.93 -1.86 -0.59
C ASP A 131 -11.11 -3.36 -0.96
N GLU A 132 -10.75 -3.79 -2.18
CA GLU A 132 -10.99 -5.13 -2.74
C GLU A 132 -10.41 -6.24 -1.85
N TYR A 133 -9.22 -6.01 -1.31
CA TYR A 133 -8.53 -6.93 -0.42
C TYR A 133 -9.28 -7.21 0.90
N LYS A 134 -10.19 -6.32 1.31
CA LYS A 134 -11.06 -6.55 2.48
C LYS A 134 -12.08 -7.64 2.19
N ILE A 135 -12.70 -7.59 1.01
CA ILE A 135 -13.64 -8.63 0.57
C ILE A 135 -12.92 -9.95 0.30
N MET A 136 -11.67 -9.91 -0.20
CA MET A 136 -10.84 -11.11 -0.32
C MET A 136 -10.62 -11.77 1.06
N GLY A 137 -10.37 -10.97 2.10
CA GLY A 137 -10.23 -11.46 3.48
C GLY A 137 -11.55 -11.89 4.14
N LEU A 138 -12.70 -11.45 3.62
CA LEU A 138 -14.02 -11.83 4.12
C LEU A 138 -14.52 -13.14 3.48
N ALA A 139 -14.11 -13.42 2.23
CA ALA A 139 -14.56 -14.58 1.47
C ALA A 139 -14.45 -15.93 2.20
N PRO A 140 -13.39 -16.25 2.99
CA PRO A 140 -13.30 -17.52 3.72
C PRO A 140 -14.38 -17.74 4.79
N TYR A 141 -15.13 -16.70 5.16
CA TYR A 141 -16.24 -16.80 6.12
C TYR A 141 -17.59 -17.12 5.48
N GLY A 142 -17.65 -17.24 4.15
CA GLY A 142 -18.86 -17.49 3.39
C GLY A 142 -18.87 -18.84 2.70
N ASN A 143 -20.03 -19.21 2.19
CA ASN A 143 -20.19 -20.35 1.28
C ASN A 143 -20.27 -19.87 -0.18
N PRO A 144 -19.32 -20.24 -1.06
CA PRO A 144 -19.33 -19.81 -2.46
C PRO A 144 -20.49 -20.40 -3.27
N ALA A 145 -21.10 -21.50 -2.81
CA ALA A 145 -22.24 -22.08 -3.51
C ALA A 145 -23.53 -21.25 -3.38
N SER A 146 -23.64 -20.40 -2.34
CA SER A 146 -24.88 -19.68 -2.02
C SER A 146 -25.32 -18.69 -3.10
N TYR A 147 -24.37 -18.04 -3.81
CA TYR A 147 -24.66 -17.06 -4.86
C TYR A 147 -24.01 -17.43 -6.21
N ARG A 148 -23.47 -18.65 -6.36
CA ARG A 148 -22.78 -19.09 -7.58
C ARG A 148 -23.61 -18.85 -8.84
N GLU A 149 -24.87 -19.29 -8.85
CA GLU A 149 -25.76 -19.15 -10.02
C GLU A 149 -26.05 -17.69 -10.39
N ILE A 150 -26.00 -16.77 -9.41
CA ILE A 150 -26.11 -15.33 -9.66
C ILE A 150 -24.84 -14.82 -10.33
N PHE A 151 -23.66 -15.18 -9.80
CA PHE A 151 -22.39 -14.74 -10.37
C PHE A 151 -22.11 -15.33 -11.76
N GLU A 152 -22.58 -16.55 -12.05
CA GLU A 152 -22.51 -17.17 -13.39
C GLU A 152 -23.26 -16.36 -14.46
N GLN A 153 -24.19 -15.46 -14.09
CA GLN A 153 -24.87 -14.57 -15.04
C GLN A 153 -24.01 -13.37 -15.45
N PHE A 154 -22.92 -13.11 -14.72
CA PHE A 154 -22.04 -11.95 -14.94
C PHE A 154 -20.88 -12.26 -15.88
N TYR A 155 -20.67 -13.51 -16.27
CA TYR A 155 -19.59 -13.86 -17.19
C TYR A 155 -19.96 -15.03 -18.10
N GLU A 156 -19.25 -15.12 -19.23
CA GLU A 156 -19.28 -16.24 -20.16
C GLU A 156 -17.85 -16.76 -20.33
N LEU A 157 -17.67 -18.08 -20.29
CA LEU A 157 -16.39 -18.73 -20.60
C LEU A 157 -16.43 -19.20 -22.05
N LEU A 158 -15.48 -18.76 -22.85
CA LEU A 158 -15.43 -19.05 -24.28
C LEU A 158 -14.55 -20.28 -24.56
N ASP A 159 -14.92 -21.09 -25.56
CA ASP A 159 -14.22 -22.34 -25.90
C ASP A 159 -12.75 -22.13 -26.33
N ASP A 160 -12.42 -20.93 -26.81
CA ASP A 160 -11.07 -20.50 -27.20
C ASP A 160 -10.18 -20.07 -26.03
N GLY A 161 -10.64 -20.27 -24.78
CA GLY A 161 -9.92 -19.86 -23.58
C GLY A 161 -10.14 -18.40 -23.19
N GLY A 162 -10.89 -17.63 -23.98
CA GLY A 162 -11.34 -16.28 -23.63
C GLY A 162 -12.51 -16.28 -22.64
N TYR A 163 -12.95 -15.08 -22.28
CA TYR A 163 -14.14 -14.87 -21.45
C TYR A 163 -14.79 -13.52 -21.77
N ARG A 164 -16.06 -13.37 -21.38
CA ARG A 164 -16.80 -12.09 -21.38
C ARG A 164 -17.30 -11.75 -20.00
N VAL A 165 -17.38 -10.46 -19.67
CA VAL A 165 -18.01 -9.96 -18.43
C VAL A 165 -19.21 -9.07 -18.79
N HIS A 166 -20.28 -9.17 -18.01
CA HIS A 166 -21.49 -8.39 -18.13
C HIS A 166 -21.62 -7.43 -16.95
N LEU A 167 -20.76 -6.41 -16.92
CA LEU A 167 -20.70 -5.43 -15.82
C LEU A 167 -22.04 -4.71 -15.58
N ASP A 168 -22.80 -4.46 -16.66
CA ASP A 168 -24.13 -3.85 -16.62
C ASP A 168 -25.16 -4.65 -15.82
N ARG A 169 -24.95 -5.96 -15.68
CA ARG A 169 -25.86 -6.85 -14.93
C ARG A 169 -25.59 -6.87 -13.43
N VAL A 170 -24.38 -6.54 -13.00
CA VAL A 170 -23.95 -6.65 -11.59
C VAL A 170 -24.88 -5.84 -10.70
N GLY A 171 -25.06 -4.55 -11.01
CA GLY A 171 -25.81 -3.65 -10.17
C GLY A 171 -27.30 -3.99 -10.00
N PRO A 172 -28.09 -4.11 -11.08
CA PRO A 172 -29.49 -4.50 -11.01
C PRO A 172 -29.71 -5.84 -10.29
N THR A 173 -28.83 -6.81 -10.53
CA THR A 173 -28.95 -8.14 -9.94
C THR A 173 -28.66 -8.12 -8.44
N LEU A 174 -27.58 -7.46 -8.00
CA LEU A 174 -27.26 -7.37 -6.57
C LEU A 174 -28.32 -6.58 -5.80
N LEU A 175 -28.78 -5.44 -6.33
CA LEU A 175 -29.86 -4.64 -5.71
C LEU A 175 -31.13 -5.46 -5.43
N SER A 176 -31.42 -6.46 -6.27
CA SER A 176 -32.63 -7.28 -6.16
C SER A 176 -32.45 -8.51 -5.26
N ASN A 177 -31.21 -8.95 -5.00
CA ASN A 177 -30.94 -10.27 -4.39
C ASN A 177 -30.16 -10.21 -3.07
N ILE A 178 -29.59 -9.06 -2.70
CA ILE A 178 -28.81 -8.91 -1.47
C ILE A 178 -29.25 -7.69 -0.66
N GLN A 179 -29.10 -7.77 0.66
CA GLN A 179 -29.21 -6.61 1.51
C GLN A 179 -27.98 -5.72 1.29
N ILE A 180 -28.18 -4.44 0.99
CA ILE A 180 -27.06 -3.51 0.80
C ILE A 180 -26.43 -3.17 2.14
N ARG A 181 -25.12 -3.32 2.23
CA ARG A 181 -24.36 -2.95 3.43
C ARG A 181 -23.86 -1.51 3.32
N GLN A 182 -24.14 -0.70 4.34
CA GLN A 182 -23.49 0.61 4.49
C GLN A 182 -22.11 0.47 5.15
N LYS A 183 -21.16 1.32 4.76
CA LYS A 183 -19.82 1.37 5.36
C LYS A 183 -19.94 1.56 6.88
N GLY A 184 -19.17 0.77 7.64
CA GLY A 184 -19.19 0.78 9.11
C GLY A 184 -20.22 -0.17 9.75
N MET A 185 -21.22 -0.65 9.01
CA MET A 185 -22.18 -1.62 9.55
C MET A 185 -21.58 -3.03 9.65
N PRO A 186 -22.07 -3.90 10.54
CA PRO A 186 -21.59 -5.28 10.63
C PRO A 186 -21.90 -6.08 9.35
N PHE A 187 -21.09 -7.11 9.08
CA PHE A 187 -21.34 -8.04 7.98
C PHE A 187 -22.33 -9.14 8.42
N THR A 188 -23.38 -9.37 7.62
CA THR A 188 -24.28 -10.52 7.76
C THR A 188 -23.66 -11.77 7.12
N GLN A 189 -24.27 -12.94 7.32
CA GLN A 189 -23.85 -14.15 6.62
C GLN A 189 -24.04 -14.02 5.10
N GLN A 190 -25.10 -13.35 4.66
CA GLN A 190 -25.35 -13.07 3.25
C GLN A 190 -24.17 -12.33 2.61
N HIS A 191 -23.64 -11.29 3.26
CA HIS A 191 -22.49 -10.54 2.71
C HIS A 191 -21.22 -11.40 2.60
N LYS A 192 -21.00 -12.32 3.53
CA LYS A 192 -19.87 -13.26 3.49
C LYS A 192 -20.02 -14.24 2.33
N ASP A 193 -21.21 -14.79 2.14
CA ASP A 193 -21.54 -15.71 1.05
C ASP A 193 -21.41 -15.06 -0.33
N VAL A 194 -21.83 -13.79 -0.47
CA VAL A 194 -21.61 -12.97 -1.68
C VAL A 194 -20.11 -12.79 -1.93
N SER A 195 -19.33 -12.49 -0.88
CA SER A 195 -17.87 -12.35 -0.97
C SER A 195 -17.20 -13.64 -1.43
N ALA A 196 -17.63 -14.78 -0.89
CA ALA A 196 -17.12 -16.10 -1.28
C ALA A 196 -17.46 -16.43 -2.74
N SER A 197 -18.67 -16.12 -3.18
CA SER A 197 -19.14 -16.40 -4.55
C SER A 197 -18.44 -15.50 -5.58
N LEU A 198 -18.18 -14.22 -5.25
CA LEU A 198 -17.35 -13.33 -6.06
C LEU A 198 -15.93 -13.88 -6.22
N GLN A 199 -15.31 -14.28 -5.10
CA GLN A 199 -13.96 -14.83 -5.11
C GLN A 199 -13.89 -16.11 -5.95
N GLU A 200 -14.88 -17.00 -5.86
CA GLU A 200 -14.96 -18.20 -6.70
C GLU A 200 -15.15 -17.86 -8.19
N ALA A 201 -15.98 -16.87 -8.52
CA ALA A 201 -16.18 -16.44 -9.91
C ALA A 201 -14.88 -15.96 -10.57
N LEU A 202 -14.13 -15.10 -9.86
CA LEU A 202 -12.80 -14.66 -10.29
C LEU A 202 -11.87 -15.85 -10.56
N GLU A 203 -11.81 -16.77 -9.61
CA GLU A 203 -10.96 -17.96 -9.73
C GLU A 203 -11.35 -18.83 -10.92
N ARG A 204 -12.64 -19.10 -11.11
CA ARG A 204 -13.11 -19.93 -12.23
C ARG A 204 -12.72 -19.34 -13.59
N ILE A 205 -12.86 -18.03 -13.75
CA ILE A 205 -12.49 -17.35 -15.00
C ILE A 205 -10.98 -17.44 -15.23
N VAL A 206 -10.16 -17.12 -14.22
CA VAL A 206 -8.69 -17.18 -14.37
C VAL A 206 -8.20 -18.61 -14.63
N PHE A 207 -8.76 -19.61 -13.93
CA PHE A 207 -8.44 -21.01 -14.17
C PHE A 207 -8.87 -21.48 -15.57
N HIS A 208 -9.99 -20.98 -16.10
CA HIS A 208 -10.42 -21.29 -17.47
C HIS A 208 -9.38 -20.83 -18.49
N VAL A 209 -8.96 -19.56 -18.42
CA VAL A 209 -7.93 -18.99 -19.29
C VAL A 209 -6.64 -19.80 -19.18
N LEU A 210 -6.12 -19.97 -17.97
CA LEU A 210 -4.84 -20.63 -17.76
C LEU A 210 -4.85 -22.10 -18.16
N ARG A 211 -5.93 -22.85 -17.91
CA ARG A 211 -6.04 -24.26 -18.35
C ARG A 211 -6.05 -24.40 -19.87
N HIS A 212 -6.71 -23.48 -20.57
CA HIS A 212 -6.72 -23.48 -22.02
C HIS A 212 -5.29 -23.26 -22.55
N TYR A 213 -4.64 -22.18 -22.13
CA TYR A 213 -3.35 -21.79 -22.71
C TYR A 213 -2.18 -22.66 -22.25
N THR A 214 -2.23 -23.25 -21.05
CA THR A 214 -1.26 -24.29 -20.67
C THR A 214 -1.37 -25.51 -21.58
N LYS A 215 -2.59 -25.98 -21.88
CA LYS A 215 -2.84 -27.09 -22.80
C LYS A 215 -2.38 -26.79 -24.24
N VAL A 216 -2.59 -25.56 -24.72
CA VAL A 216 -2.22 -25.16 -26.09
C VAL A 216 -0.70 -24.96 -26.24
N THR A 217 -0.05 -24.35 -25.24
CA THR A 217 1.36 -23.95 -25.35
C THR A 217 2.35 -24.95 -24.76
N GLY A 218 1.89 -25.82 -23.86
CA GLY A 218 2.73 -26.73 -23.07
C GLY A 218 3.63 -26.01 -22.06
N ILE A 219 3.37 -24.74 -21.74
CA ILE A 219 4.20 -23.96 -20.83
C ILE A 219 3.68 -24.10 -19.40
N GLU A 220 4.53 -24.58 -18.50
CA GLU A 220 4.22 -24.88 -17.09
C GLU A 220 4.90 -23.90 -16.12
N ARG A 221 5.26 -22.71 -16.59
CA ARG A 221 5.71 -21.58 -15.75
C ARG A 221 4.81 -20.37 -15.95
N LEU A 222 4.49 -19.68 -14.86
CA LEU A 222 3.54 -18.56 -14.88
C LEU A 222 4.14 -17.30 -14.25
N CYS A 223 4.01 -16.17 -14.94
CA CYS A 223 4.23 -14.84 -14.41
C CYS A 223 2.89 -14.12 -14.27
N LEU A 224 2.67 -13.44 -13.14
CA LEU A 224 1.44 -12.70 -12.84
C LEU A 224 1.74 -11.23 -12.47
N ALA A 225 0.96 -10.32 -13.07
CA ALA A 225 0.97 -8.88 -12.82
C ALA A 225 -0.43 -8.27 -13.02
N GLY A 226 -0.57 -6.96 -12.83
CA GLY A 226 -1.86 -6.26 -12.80
C GLY A 226 -2.51 -6.30 -11.42
N GLY A 227 -3.33 -5.29 -11.09
CA GLY A 227 -3.94 -5.14 -9.77
C GLY A 227 -4.66 -6.38 -9.22
N VAL A 228 -5.26 -7.20 -10.10
CA VAL A 228 -5.95 -8.44 -9.70
C VAL A 228 -4.98 -9.53 -9.24
N ALA A 229 -3.73 -9.52 -9.73
CA ALA A 229 -2.68 -10.46 -9.30
C ALA A 229 -2.23 -10.27 -7.84
N HIS A 230 -2.67 -9.21 -7.15
CA HIS A 230 -2.56 -9.11 -5.68
C HIS A 230 -3.52 -10.03 -4.91
N ASN A 231 -4.42 -10.72 -5.60
CA ASN A 231 -5.29 -11.71 -5.00
C ASN A 231 -4.48 -12.95 -4.58
N CYS A 232 -3.91 -12.90 -3.38
CA CYS A 232 -3.04 -13.96 -2.86
C CYS A 232 -3.79 -15.27 -2.61
N THR A 233 -5.12 -15.24 -2.49
CA THR A 233 -5.97 -16.43 -2.42
C THR A 233 -6.00 -17.15 -3.78
N LEU A 234 -6.22 -16.42 -4.87
CA LEU A 234 -6.12 -16.94 -6.24
C LEU A 234 -4.72 -17.50 -6.50
N ASN A 235 -3.67 -16.74 -6.17
CA ASN A 235 -2.28 -17.18 -6.34
C ASN A 235 -2.00 -18.48 -5.56
N GLY A 236 -2.51 -18.59 -4.33
CA GLY A 236 -2.44 -19.82 -3.54
C GLY A 236 -3.13 -20.99 -4.25
N LYS A 237 -4.35 -20.81 -4.76
CA LYS A 237 -5.06 -21.87 -5.50
C LYS A 237 -4.32 -22.29 -6.77
N LEU A 238 -3.73 -21.36 -7.51
CA LEU A 238 -2.88 -21.67 -8.67
C LEU A 238 -1.66 -22.49 -8.25
N LEU A 239 -1.01 -22.12 -7.14
CA LEU A 239 0.13 -22.85 -6.58
C LEU A 239 -0.23 -24.31 -6.20
N TYR A 240 -1.41 -24.55 -5.61
CA TYR A 240 -1.86 -25.92 -5.27
C TYR A 240 -2.44 -26.70 -6.45
N SER A 241 -2.65 -26.07 -7.61
CA SER A 241 -3.34 -26.72 -8.74
C SER A 241 -2.52 -27.80 -9.43
N GLY A 242 -1.19 -27.75 -9.30
CA GLY A 242 -0.27 -28.60 -10.06
C GLY A 242 -0.20 -28.28 -11.56
N MET A 243 -0.78 -27.16 -12.02
CA MET A 243 -0.71 -26.72 -13.42
C MET A 243 0.64 -26.09 -13.80
N PHE A 244 1.41 -25.66 -12.81
CA PHE A 244 2.66 -24.95 -13.00
C PHE A 244 3.73 -25.49 -12.06
N ASP A 245 4.94 -25.67 -12.58
CA ASP A 245 6.13 -26.02 -11.81
C ASP A 245 6.60 -24.86 -10.94
N ASP A 246 6.51 -23.64 -11.47
CA ASP A 246 6.91 -22.42 -10.77
C ASP A 246 6.03 -21.23 -11.19
N ILE A 247 5.78 -20.35 -10.22
CA ILE A 247 4.95 -19.15 -10.36
C ILE A 247 5.71 -17.96 -9.81
N PHE A 248 5.82 -16.91 -10.60
CA PHE A 248 6.31 -15.60 -10.19
C PHE A 248 5.16 -14.59 -10.17
N VAL A 249 4.94 -13.94 -9.03
CA VAL A 249 3.97 -12.85 -8.91
C VAL A 249 4.74 -11.58 -8.60
N GLN A 250 4.52 -10.52 -9.37
CA GLN A 250 5.18 -9.25 -9.15
C GLN A 250 4.84 -8.69 -7.75
N PRO A 251 5.82 -8.30 -6.89
CA PRO A 251 5.54 -7.82 -5.52
C PRO A 251 4.72 -6.54 -5.46
N ALA A 252 4.88 -5.67 -6.45
CA ALA A 252 4.05 -4.50 -6.71
C ALA A 252 3.21 -4.74 -7.98
N ALA A 253 2.35 -5.76 -7.98
CA ALA A 253 1.56 -6.14 -9.15
C ALA A 253 0.56 -5.08 -9.61
N HIS A 254 0.09 -4.19 -8.73
CA HIS A 254 -0.68 -3.01 -9.14
C HIS A 254 0.15 -2.02 -9.97
N ASP A 255 -0.46 -0.94 -10.44
CA ASP A 255 0.14 0.05 -11.35
C ASP A 255 1.52 0.62 -10.96
N ALA A 256 1.95 0.53 -9.69
CA ALA A 256 3.31 0.94 -9.35
C ALA A 256 4.36 0.05 -10.04
N GLY A 257 4.08 -1.25 -10.22
CA GLY A 257 4.96 -2.17 -10.94
C GLY A 257 5.18 -1.77 -12.39
N CYS A 258 4.24 -1.04 -13.00
CA CYS A 258 4.39 -0.53 -14.35
C CYS A 258 5.52 0.50 -14.49
N ALA A 259 5.89 1.21 -13.43
CA ALA A 259 7.06 2.10 -13.46
C ALA A 259 8.35 1.30 -13.74
N LEU A 260 8.52 0.14 -13.09
CA LEU A 260 9.62 -0.77 -13.39
C LEU A 260 9.51 -1.32 -14.81
N GLY A 261 8.33 -1.81 -15.19
CA GLY A 261 8.09 -2.32 -16.54
C GLY A 261 8.47 -1.34 -17.65
N ALA A 262 8.00 -0.10 -17.53
CA ALA A 262 8.28 0.97 -18.49
C ALA A 262 9.77 1.34 -18.54
N ALA A 263 10.43 1.40 -17.38
CA ALA A 263 11.87 1.64 -17.32
C ALA A 263 12.66 0.51 -18.01
N LEU A 264 12.29 -0.75 -17.79
CA LEU A 264 12.94 -1.91 -18.42
C LEU A 264 12.70 -1.95 -19.94
N MET A 265 11.50 -1.58 -20.40
CA MET A 265 11.20 -1.45 -21.83
C MET A 265 12.08 -0.36 -22.49
N ALA A 266 12.12 0.84 -21.89
CA ALA A 266 12.96 1.92 -22.40
C ALA A 266 14.46 1.57 -22.37
N SER A 267 14.91 0.87 -21.32
CA SER A 267 16.29 0.40 -21.20
C SER A 267 16.62 -0.63 -22.30
N HIS A 268 15.70 -1.55 -22.58
CA HIS A 268 15.84 -2.51 -23.68
C HIS A 268 15.94 -1.83 -25.04
N ASP A 269 15.08 -0.84 -25.33
CA ASP A 269 15.10 -0.07 -26.57
C ASP A 269 16.41 0.71 -26.77
N LEU A 270 17.08 1.07 -25.67
CA LEU A 270 18.40 1.72 -25.68
C LEU A 270 19.57 0.71 -25.81
N GLY A 271 19.29 -0.59 -25.93
CA GLY A 271 20.31 -1.64 -26.04
C GLY A 271 20.85 -2.13 -24.69
N HIS A 272 20.14 -1.84 -23.59
CA HIS A 272 20.47 -2.26 -22.24
C HIS A 272 19.38 -3.21 -21.70
N PRO A 273 19.38 -4.50 -22.10
CA PRO A 273 18.34 -5.42 -21.68
C PRO A 273 18.38 -5.67 -20.16
N ALA A 274 17.21 -5.94 -19.58
CA ALA A 274 17.08 -6.26 -18.17
C ALA A 274 17.93 -7.48 -17.74
N PRO A 275 18.48 -7.48 -16.52
CA PRO A 275 19.09 -8.69 -15.97
C PRO A 275 18.04 -9.79 -15.80
N ARG A 276 18.33 -11.00 -16.29
CA ARG A 276 17.41 -12.17 -16.24
C ARG A 276 17.50 -12.95 -14.93
N GLU A 277 17.69 -12.25 -13.83
CA GLU A 277 17.78 -12.85 -12.50
C GLU A 277 16.42 -12.80 -11.81
N ARG A 278 16.10 -13.85 -11.06
CA ARG A 278 14.88 -13.86 -10.24
C ARG A 278 15.01 -12.81 -9.15
N LEU A 279 14.02 -11.93 -9.06
CA LEU A 279 13.93 -10.90 -8.04
C LEU A 279 13.92 -11.54 -6.63
N GLN A 280 14.91 -11.18 -5.82
CA GLN A 280 15.09 -11.75 -4.47
C GLN A 280 14.47 -10.88 -3.36
N ASN A 281 14.50 -9.56 -3.52
CA ASN A 281 13.97 -8.59 -2.56
C ASN A 281 13.49 -7.32 -3.26
N VAL A 282 12.79 -6.46 -2.52
CA VAL A 282 12.26 -5.18 -3.02
C VAL A 282 12.64 -4.02 -2.10
N TYR A 283 13.77 -4.10 -1.40
CA TYR A 283 14.25 -3.05 -0.49
C TYR A 283 14.87 -1.89 -1.30
N TRP A 284 14.06 -1.26 -2.15
CA TRP A 284 14.49 -0.29 -3.16
C TRP A 284 14.16 1.15 -2.80
N GLY A 285 13.30 1.36 -1.79
CA GLY A 285 12.98 2.70 -1.31
C GLY A 285 14.15 3.34 -0.56
N PRO A 286 13.93 4.54 0.00
CA PRO A 286 14.94 5.25 0.78
C PRO A 286 15.46 4.42 1.95
N ASP A 287 16.77 4.52 2.19
CA ASP A 287 17.38 3.98 3.41
C ASP A 287 17.02 4.86 4.62
N LEU A 288 17.30 4.34 5.82
CA LEU A 288 17.45 5.22 6.96
C LEU A 288 18.60 6.19 6.68
N GLU A 289 18.41 7.44 7.09
CA GLU A 289 19.47 8.44 7.09
C GLU A 289 20.63 7.98 7.99
N SER A 290 21.70 8.77 8.09
CA SER A 290 22.81 8.42 8.98
C SER A 290 22.32 8.23 10.42
N GLU A 291 22.99 7.36 11.19
CA GLU A 291 22.66 7.12 12.60
C GLU A 291 22.51 8.43 13.39
N GLY A 292 23.38 9.42 13.14
CA GLY A 292 23.29 10.75 13.76
C GLY A 292 22.08 11.58 13.32
N SER A 293 21.57 11.41 12.10
CA SER A 293 20.33 12.08 11.65
C SER A 293 19.09 11.43 12.28
N VAL A 294 19.09 10.10 12.37
CA VAL A 294 18.06 9.35 13.11
C VAL A 294 18.04 9.79 14.56
N GLU A 295 19.22 9.89 15.19
CA GLU A 295 19.39 10.37 16.54
C GLU A 295 18.84 11.81 16.70
N GLU A 296 19.25 12.74 15.83
CA GLU A 296 18.78 14.13 15.86
C GLU A 296 17.25 14.22 15.81
N GLU A 297 16.60 13.47 14.92
CA GLU A 297 15.13 13.44 14.83
C GLU A 297 14.49 12.85 16.09
N LEU A 298 14.99 11.73 16.60
CA LEU A 298 14.46 11.13 17.83
C LEU A 298 14.59 12.07 19.03
N PHE A 299 15.77 12.66 19.24
CA PHE A 299 16.04 13.54 20.38
C PHE A 299 15.28 14.87 20.29
N ALA A 300 14.90 15.32 19.09
CA ALA A 300 13.97 16.44 18.95
C ALA A 300 12.61 16.16 19.64
N TRP A 301 12.22 14.90 19.74
CA TRP A 301 11.03 14.43 20.46
C TRP A 301 11.32 13.95 21.90
N GLY A 302 12.46 14.26 22.51
CA GLY A 302 12.88 13.73 23.82
C GLY A 302 11.98 14.07 25.03
N GLN A 303 10.99 14.97 24.87
CA GLN A 303 9.94 15.20 25.89
C GLN A 303 8.74 14.25 25.74
N HIS A 304 8.66 13.54 24.61
CA HIS A 304 7.61 12.59 24.27
C HIS A 304 8.13 11.15 24.13
N LEU A 305 9.44 10.98 24.04
CA LEU A 305 10.09 9.68 23.84
C LEU A 305 11.16 9.41 24.91
N GLU A 306 11.28 8.14 25.28
CA GLU A 306 12.44 7.57 25.95
C GLU A 306 13.26 6.83 24.88
N ILE A 307 14.55 7.15 24.77
CA ILE A 307 15.42 6.70 23.67
C ILE A 307 16.66 6.04 24.26
N GLU A 308 16.96 4.84 23.79
CA GLU A 308 18.14 4.07 24.16
C GLU A 308 18.83 3.56 22.88
N ARG A 309 20.14 3.77 22.74
CA ARG A 309 20.93 3.13 21.68
C ARG A 309 21.38 1.75 22.17
N SER A 310 21.21 0.72 21.35
CA SER A 310 21.62 -0.65 21.66
C SER A 310 22.35 -1.29 20.48
N ASP A 311 23.39 -2.07 20.77
CA ASP A 311 24.06 -2.91 19.77
C ASP A 311 23.33 -4.26 19.56
N ASP A 312 22.38 -4.62 20.42
CA ASP A 312 21.55 -5.83 20.33
C ASP A 312 20.07 -5.47 20.26
N VAL A 313 19.68 -4.73 19.21
CA VAL A 313 18.27 -4.38 18.99
C VAL A 313 17.40 -5.59 18.66
N THR A 314 17.94 -6.61 18.00
CA THR A 314 17.20 -7.82 17.60
C THR A 314 16.89 -8.68 18.83
N GLY A 315 17.86 -8.89 19.73
CA GLY A 315 17.66 -9.61 20.98
C GLY A 315 16.68 -8.94 21.92
N LYS A 316 16.70 -7.60 21.99
CA LYS A 316 15.75 -6.80 22.79
C LYS A 316 14.36 -6.73 22.19
N ALA A 317 14.24 -6.54 20.88
CA ALA A 317 12.95 -6.61 20.19
C ALA A 317 12.31 -8.00 20.34
N ALA A 318 13.10 -9.08 20.22
CA ALA A 318 12.62 -10.45 20.44
C ALA A 318 12.11 -10.68 21.86
N GLU A 319 12.79 -10.10 22.87
CA GLU A 319 12.35 -10.11 24.27
C GLU A 319 10.99 -9.42 24.42
N TRP A 320 10.87 -8.17 23.95
CA TRP A 320 9.63 -7.41 24.03
C TRP A 320 8.46 -8.12 23.34
N ILE A 321 8.68 -8.65 22.14
CA ILE A 321 7.63 -9.37 21.41
C ILE A 321 7.22 -10.64 22.16
N ALA A 322 8.18 -11.42 22.69
CA ALA A 322 7.88 -12.63 23.48
C ALA A 322 7.10 -12.33 24.77
N ASP A 323 7.32 -11.14 25.35
CA ASP A 323 6.59 -10.63 26.51
C ASP A 323 5.24 -9.97 26.14
N GLY A 324 4.84 -10.03 24.87
CA GLY A 324 3.52 -9.60 24.39
C GLY A 324 3.44 -8.16 23.91
N ALA A 325 4.57 -7.48 23.70
CA ALA A 325 4.61 -6.16 23.08
C ALA A 325 4.31 -6.24 21.57
N VAL A 326 3.60 -5.22 21.07
CA VAL A 326 3.42 -4.93 19.66
C VAL A 326 4.34 -3.77 19.30
N ILE A 327 5.37 -4.05 18.50
CA ILE A 327 6.43 -3.08 18.21
C ILE A 327 6.36 -2.58 16.77
N ALA A 328 6.75 -1.34 16.56
CA ALA A 328 7.18 -0.86 15.25
C ALA A 328 8.64 -1.26 15.02
N TRP A 329 8.94 -1.68 13.81
CA TRP A 329 10.25 -2.12 13.36
C TRP A 329 10.62 -1.43 12.06
N VAL A 330 11.67 -0.61 12.13
CA VAL A 330 12.14 0.24 11.04
C VAL A 330 13.63 0.00 10.83
N GLN A 331 13.98 -0.65 9.73
CA GLN A 331 15.37 -0.99 9.39
C GLN A 331 15.64 -0.77 7.92
N GLY A 332 16.85 -0.35 7.58
CA GLY A 332 17.35 -0.27 6.20
C GLY A 332 16.42 0.44 5.21
N ARG A 333 16.58 0.05 3.94
CA ARG A 333 15.77 0.53 2.82
C ARG A 333 14.34 0.03 2.88
N SER A 334 13.37 0.92 2.67
CA SER A 334 11.96 0.53 2.64
C SER A 334 11.62 -0.40 1.47
N GLU A 335 10.58 -1.21 1.67
CA GLU A 335 10.04 -2.14 0.69
C GLU A 335 9.25 -1.41 -0.42
N PHE A 336 9.43 -1.82 -1.66
CA PHE A 336 8.61 -1.40 -2.79
C PHE A 336 7.37 -2.30 -2.93
N GLY A 337 6.19 -1.68 -2.93
CA GLY A 337 4.88 -2.35 -3.07
C GLY A 337 4.00 -2.21 -1.83
N PRO A 338 2.81 -2.83 -1.82
CA PRO A 338 1.78 -2.56 -0.81
C PRO A 338 1.97 -3.35 0.49
N ARG A 339 3.00 -4.19 0.60
CA ARG A 339 3.23 -5.10 1.73
C ARG A 339 4.50 -4.70 2.47
N ALA A 340 4.43 -4.59 3.79
CA ALA A 340 5.63 -4.57 4.61
C ALA A 340 6.22 -5.98 4.70
N LEU A 341 7.53 -6.07 4.51
CA LEU A 341 8.31 -7.31 4.40
C LEU A 341 9.54 -7.26 5.33
N GLY A 342 9.42 -6.61 6.49
CA GLY A 342 10.43 -6.64 7.55
C GLY A 342 11.28 -5.38 7.71
N ASN A 343 11.03 -4.30 6.96
CA ASN A 343 11.78 -3.04 7.06
C ASN A 343 10.90 -1.84 7.45
N ARG A 344 9.59 -1.87 7.19
CA ARG A 344 8.60 -0.89 7.68
C ARG A 344 7.38 -1.60 8.28
N SER A 345 7.61 -2.33 9.36
CA SER A 345 6.68 -3.36 9.86
C SER A 345 6.20 -3.10 11.29
N ILE A 346 4.97 -3.50 11.59
CA ILE A 346 4.50 -3.73 12.96
C ILE A 346 4.59 -5.23 13.21
N LEU A 347 5.28 -5.58 14.30
CA LEU A 347 5.62 -6.95 14.64
C LEU A 347 4.99 -7.34 15.98
N ALA A 348 4.54 -8.59 16.07
CA ALA A 348 3.98 -9.16 17.29
C ALA A 348 4.16 -10.67 17.36
N ASP A 349 3.89 -11.25 18.53
CA ASP A 349 3.92 -12.69 18.75
C ASP A 349 2.77 -13.37 17.96
N PRO A 350 3.06 -14.36 17.09
CA PRO A 350 2.04 -15.01 16.27
C PRO A 350 1.21 -16.04 17.04
N ARG A 351 1.62 -16.43 18.26
CA ARG A 351 1.05 -17.60 18.96
C ARG A 351 -0.33 -17.30 19.56
N PRO A 352 -0.53 -16.25 20.38
CA PRO A 352 -1.82 -16.00 21.01
C PRO A 352 -2.81 -15.39 20.02
N ALA A 353 -3.96 -16.04 19.81
CA ALA A 353 -5.00 -15.53 18.90
C ALA A 353 -5.47 -14.10 19.24
N SER A 354 -5.45 -13.72 20.53
CA SER A 354 -5.81 -12.38 21.02
C SER A 354 -4.93 -11.26 20.46
N ASN A 355 -3.71 -11.55 19.98
CA ASN A 355 -2.86 -10.54 19.37
C ASN A 355 -3.44 -10.00 18.06
N LYS A 356 -4.27 -10.78 17.36
CA LYS A 356 -5.02 -10.29 16.21
C LYS A 356 -5.94 -9.13 16.60
N ASP A 357 -6.69 -9.30 17.68
CA ASP A 357 -7.65 -8.28 18.14
C ASP A 357 -6.93 -7.07 18.70
N ARG A 358 -5.87 -7.29 19.48
CA ARG A 358 -5.03 -6.23 20.06
C ARG A 358 -4.47 -5.29 18.97
N ILE A 359 -3.86 -5.82 17.90
CA ILE A 359 -3.30 -4.98 16.82
C ILE A 359 -4.38 -4.24 16.04
N ASN A 360 -5.54 -4.89 15.80
CA ASN A 360 -6.66 -4.24 15.13
C ASN A 360 -7.20 -3.06 15.93
N MET A 361 -7.21 -3.14 17.27
CA MET A 361 -7.60 -2.05 18.16
C MET A 361 -6.53 -0.95 18.27
N MET A 362 -5.28 -1.32 18.56
CA MET A 362 -4.18 -0.38 18.89
C MET A 362 -3.75 0.54 17.74
N VAL A 363 -3.90 0.06 16.50
CA VAL A 363 -3.28 0.75 15.35
C VAL A 363 -4.29 0.94 14.23
N LYS A 364 -4.95 -0.15 13.85
CA LYS A 364 -5.60 -0.19 12.54
C LYS A 364 -7.03 0.31 12.56
N LYS A 365 -7.67 0.36 13.74
CA LYS A 365 -9.09 0.74 13.93
C LYS A 365 -9.98 0.12 12.84
N ARG A 366 -9.71 -1.15 12.49
CA ARG A 366 -10.23 -1.85 11.29
C ARG A 366 -11.03 -3.10 11.64
N GLU A 367 -11.63 -3.70 10.64
CA GLU A 367 -12.51 -4.87 10.77
C GLU A 367 -11.78 -6.11 11.33
N GLY A 368 -12.33 -6.73 12.36
CA GLY A 368 -11.69 -7.83 13.10
C GLY A 368 -11.52 -9.15 12.33
N TYR A 369 -12.14 -9.31 11.16
CA TYR A 369 -11.99 -10.54 10.37
C TYR A 369 -10.66 -10.61 9.62
N ARG A 370 -9.99 -9.46 9.35
CA ARG A 370 -8.77 -9.44 8.53
C ARG A 370 -7.61 -10.18 9.22
N PRO A 371 -7.07 -11.25 8.60
CA PRO A 371 -5.93 -11.95 9.16
C PRO A 371 -4.63 -11.17 8.94
N PHE A 372 -3.63 -11.48 9.76
CA PHE A 372 -2.26 -10.97 9.61
C PHE A 372 -1.36 -12.02 8.95
N ALA A 373 -0.21 -11.58 8.45
CA ALA A 373 0.70 -12.44 7.70
C ALA A 373 1.84 -12.94 8.61
N PRO A 374 2.23 -14.23 8.52
CA PRO A 374 3.45 -14.72 9.16
C PRO A 374 4.70 -14.35 8.34
N SER A 375 5.78 -13.99 9.05
CA SER A 375 7.15 -14.01 8.55
C SER A 375 7.92 -15.13 9.25
N VAL A 376 8.46 -16.08 8.49
CA VAL A 376 9.19 -17.25 8.98
C VAL A 376 10.59 -17.30 8.38
N LEU A 377 11.56 -17.90 9.07
CA LEU A 377 12.86 -18.19 8.48
C LEU A 377 12.69 -19.15 7.29
N GLU A 378 13.43 -18.92 6.20
CA GLU A 378 13.34 -19.73 4.99
C GLU A 378 13.59 -21.22 5.28
N GLU A 379 14.59 -21.51 6.11
CA GLU A 379 14.99 -22.85 6.53
C GLU A 379 13.94 -23.58 7.40
N ASP A 380 13.08 -22.85 8.10
CA ASP A 380 12.07 -23.41 9.01
C ASP A 380 10.67 -23.49 8.39
N ALA A 381 10.44 -22.84 7.25
CA ALA A 381 9.10 -22.65 6.67
C ALA A 381 8.34 -23.98 6.44
N VAL A 382 9.04 -25.02 6.00
CA VAL A 382 8.44 -26.34 5.69
C VAL A 382 7.92 -27.08 6.93
N GLU A 383 8.38 -26.72 8.14
CA GLU A 383 7.91 -27.31 9.39
C GLU A 383 6.52 -26.78 9.78
N PHE A 384 6.19 -25.55 9.40
CA PHE A 384 4.97 -24.87 9.82
C PHE A 384 3.92 -24.77 8.71
N PHE A 385 4.35 -24.72 7.46
CA PHE A 385 3.48 -24.53 6.30
C PHE A 385 3.60 -25.70 5.33
N ASP A 386 2.51 -26.00 4.64
CA ASP A 386 2.49 -26.93 3.52
C ASP A 386 2.82 -26.18 2.23
N LEU A 387 3.99 -26.45 1.65
CA LEU A 387 4.52 -25.74 0.49
C LEU A 387 4.52 -26.69 -0.72
N PRO A 388 3.48 -26.67 -1.57
CA PRO A 388 3.36 -27.58 -2.70
C PRO A 388 4.37 -27.23 -3.81
N GLY A 389 4.60 -28.19 -4.71
CA GLY A 389 5.48 -28.01 -5.87
C GLY A 389 6.96 -27.86 -5.48
N THR A 390 7.73 -27.18 -6.34
CA THR A 390 9.17 -26.91 -6.13
C THR A 390 9.46 -25.54 -5.54
N LEU A 391 8.47 -24.65 -5.47
CA LEU A 391 8.63 -23.32 -4.90
C LEU A 391 8.83 -23.43 -3.37
N ARG A 392 9.97 -22.93 -2.89
CA ARG A 392 10.31 -22.91 -1.45
C ARG A 392 10.48 -21.49 -0.89
N LYS A 393 10.57 -20.49 -1.77
CA LYS A 393 10.78 -19.09 -1.38
C LYS A 393 9.54 -18.26 -1.65
N PHE A 394 9.02 -17.62 -0.60
CA PHE A 394 7.85 -16.74 -0.62
C PHE A 394 8.21 -15.37 -0.02
N PRO A 395 9.17 -14.61 -0.58
CA PRO A 395 9.68 -13.39 0.06
C PRO A 395 8.69 -12.21 0.10
N PHE A 396 7.56 -12.28 -0.61
CA PHE A 396 6.72 -11.11 -0.92
C PHE A 396 5.28 -11.14 -0.39
N MET A 397 4.89 -12.15 0.38
CA MET A 397 3.49 -12.30 0.86
C MET A 397 2.43 -12.31 -0.25
N ASN A 398 2.76 -12.88 -1.41
CA ASN A 398 1.89 -12.95 -2.58
C ASN A 398 1.05 -14.23 -2.68
N PHE A 399 1.29 -15.21 -1.79
CA PHE A 399 0.61 -16.50 -1.79
C PHE A 399 -0.02 -16.77 -0.44
N VAL A 400 -1.24 -17.30 -0.47
CA VAL A 400 -1.86 -17.97 0.68
C VAL A 400 -1.48 -19.45 0.62
N VAL A 401 -0.95 -19.96 1.73
CA VAL A 401 -0.55 -21.37 1.89
C VAL A 401 -1.24 -21.97 3.11
N SER A 402 -1.35 -23.29 3.15
CA SER A 402 -1.94 -24.00 4.29
C SER A 402 -0.97 -24.02 5.47
N VAL A 403 -1.44 -23.63 6.65
CA VAL A 403 -0.74 -23.92 7.90
C VAL A 403 -0.91 -25.40 8.19
N ARG A 404 0.18 -26.10 8.50
CA ARG A 404 0.12 -27.53 8.83
C ARG A 404 -0.79 -27.74 10.03
N GLU A 405 -1.68 -28.73 9.93
CA GLU A 405 -2.74 -28.96 10.90
C GLU A 405 -2.26 -28.99 12.37
N PRO A 406 -1.15 -29.69 12.73
CA PRO A 406 -0.66 -29.71 14.11
C PRO A 406 -0.16 -28.35 14.63
N LYS A 407 0.14 -27.40 13.75
CA LYS A 407 0.72 -26.08 14.10
C LYS A 407 -0.35 -24.99 14.18
N ARG A 408 -1.56 -25.20 13.63
CA ARG A 408 -2.63 -24.19 13.54
C ARG A 408 -3.01 -23.59 14.89
N SER A 409 -3.21 -24.43 15.91
CA SER A 409 -3.58 -23.95 17.26
C SER A 409 -2.48 -23.13 17.93
N SER A 410 -1.22 -23.41 17.61
CA SER A 410 -0.06 -22.70 18.16
C SER A 410 0.26 -21.38 17.44
N LEU A 411 -0.40 -21.09 16.32
CA LEU A 411 -0.18 -19.92 15.47
C LEU A 411 -1.49 -19.12 15.30
N GLY A 412 -2.19 -18.89 16.41
CA GLY A 412 -3.56 -18.38 16.41
C GLY A 412 -3.72 -16.97 15.83
N ALA A 413 -2.69 -16.11 15.91
CA ALA A 413 -2.80 -14.72 15.45
C ALA A 413 -2.66 -14.57 13.92
N ILE A 414 -2.07 -15.57 13.25
CA ILE A 414 -1.74 -15.54 11.82
C ILE A 414 -2.47 -16.60 10.99
N THR A 415 -3.13 -17.56 11.64
CA THR A 415 -3.90 -18.60 10.96
C THR A 415 -5.30 -18.08 10.63
N HIS A 416 -5.68 -18.15 9.36
CA HIS A 416 -6.99 -17.79 8.86
C HIS A 416 -8.06 -18.79 9.34
N VAL A 417 -9.34 -18.42 9.22
CA VAL A 417 -10.47 -19.27 9.62
C VAL A 417 -10.51 -20.61 8.86
N ASP A 418 -9.97 -20.64 7.63
CA ASP A 418 -9.87 -21.82 6.77
C ASP A 418 -8.55 -22.60 6.97
N GLY A 419 -7.73 -22.24 7.95
CA GLY A 419 -6.46 -22.92 8.25
C GLY A 419 -5.30 -22.50 7.36
N THR A 420 -5.44 -21.43 6.59
CA THR A 420 -4.39 -20.88 5.71
C THR A 420 -3.68 -19.67 6.31
N ALA A 421 -2.60 -19.21 5.69
CA ALA A 421 -1.90 -17.98 6.03
C ALA A 421 -1.19 -17.38 4.81
N ARG A 422 -1.04 -16.05 4.78
CA ARG A 422 -0.34 -15.33 3.70
C ARG A 422 1.15 -15.20 4.00
N LEU A 423 1.97 -16.09 3.45
CA LEU A 423 3.33 -16.35 3.92
C LEU A 423 4.40 -15.37 3.41
N GLN A 424 5.28 -14.92 4.32
CA GLN A 424 6.61 -14.42 3.99
C GLN A 424 7.70 -15.40 4.48
N THR A 425 8.59 -15.85 3.60
CA THR A 425 9.86 -16.48 4.01
C THR A 425 10.97 -15.43 4.05
N VAL A 426 11.80 -15.46 5.07
CA VAL A 426 12.87 -14.49 5.31
C VAL A 426 14.23 -15.19 5.19
N SER A 427 15.02 -14.75 4.21
CA SER A 427 16.39 -15.23 3.99
C SER A 427 17.39 -14.33 4.72
N ARG A 428 18.42 -14.96 5.30
CA ARG A 428 19.53 -14.26 5.95
C ARG A 428 20.32 -13.39 4.97
N GLU A 429 20.43 -13.84 3.72
CA GLU A 429 21.13 -13.15 2.65
C GLU A 429 20.41 -11.86 2.25
N THR A 430 19.07 -11.88 2.18
CA THR A 430 18.29 -10.72 1.71
C THR A 430 17.94 -9.71 2.80
N ASN A 431 17.74 -10.17 4.04
CA ASN A 431 17.39 -9.29 5.16
C ASN A 431 17.97 -9.84 6.48
N PRO A 432 19.28 -9.62 6.75
CA PRO A 432 19.95 -10.20 7.90
C PRO A 432 19.39 -9.70 9.22
N ALA A 433 19.06 -8.42 9.36
CA ALA A 433 18.52 -7.87 10.60
C ALA A 433 17.15 -8.47 10.95
N TYR A 434 16.26 -8.64 9.96
CA TYR A 434 14.96 -9.25 10.19
C TYR A 434 15.07 -10.77 10.44
N TRP A 435 15.98 -11.44 9.74
CA TRP A 435 16.31 -12.84 10.01
C TRP A 435 16.82 -13.03 11.45
N GLU A 436 17.73 -12.16 11.90
CA GLU A 436 18.29 -12.20 13.26
C GLU A 436 17.23 -12.00 14.33
N LEU A 437 16.30 -11.05 14.12
CA LEU A 437 15.15 -10.85 15.01
C LEU A 437 14.27 -12.10 15.11
N ILE A 438 13.86 -12.68 13.97
CA ILE A 438 13.01 -13.87 13.96
C ILE A 438 13.74 -15.06 14.59
N ASN A 439 15.03 -15.23 14.33
CA ASN A 439 15.87 -16.27 14.94
C ASN A 439 15.99 -16.07 16.47
N ALA A 440 16.23 -14.85 16.94
CA ALA A 440 16.28 -14.54 18.37
C ALA A 440 14.94 -14.84 19.06
N PHE A 441 13.82 -14.49 18.42
CA PHE A 441 12.48 -14.84 18.89
C PHE A 441 12.26 -16.36 18.90
N GLY A 442 12.66 -17.06 17.83
CA GLY A 442 12.58 -18.52 17.73
C GLY A 442 13.37 -19.25 18.81
N LYS A 443 14.59 -18.80 19.14
CA LYS A 443 15.39 -19.34 20.25
C LYS A 443 14.73 -19.17 21.61
N ARG A 444 13.97 -18.08 21.81
CA ARG A 444 13.26 -17.79 23.06
C ARG A 444 11.96 -18.57 23.19
N THR A 445 11.26 -18.79 22.09
CA THR A 445 9.87 -19.26 22.11
C THR A 445 9.65 -20.66 21.53
N GLY A 446 10.65 -21.20 20.83
CA GLY A 446 10.52 -22.40 19.99
C GLY A 446 9.76 -22.18 18.68
N VAL A 447 9.40 -20.94 18.34
CA VAL A 447 8.62 -20.59 17.15
C VAL A 447 9.34 -19.51 16.34
N PRO A 448 10.07 -19.85 15.27
CA PRO A 448 10.82 -18.90 14.43
C PRO A 448 9.88 -18.17 13.46
N ILE A 449 8.78 -17.61 13.97
CA ILE A 449 7.76 -16.91 13.20
C ILE A 449 7.40 -15.62 13.94
N LEU A 450 7.21 -14.54 13.20
CA LEU A 450 6.59 -13.31 13.69
C LEU A 450 5.31 -13.01 12.93
N LEU A 451 4.33 -12.41 13.62
CA LEU A 451 3.24 -11.73 12.96
C LEU A 451 3.78 -10.42 12.38
N ASN A 452 3.54 -10.18 11.09
CA ASN A 452 3.95 -8.98 10.38
C ASN A 452 2.75 -8.29 9.73
N THR A 453 2.66 -6.97 9.91
CA THR A 453 1.74 -6.08 9.18
C THR A 453 2.41 -4.75 8.84
N SER A 454 1.86 -4.02 7.88
CA SER A 454 2.35 -2.70 7.50
C SER A 454 2.42 -1.72 8.66
N PHE A 455 3.51 -0.96 8.78
CA PHE A 455 3.60 0.13 9.74
C PHE A 455 2.94 1.39 9.18
N ASN A 456 1.65 1.55 9.51
CA ASN A 456 0.81 2.71 9.23
C ASN A 456 -0.48 2.62 10.04
N ASN A 457 -1.24 3.71 10.13
CA ASN A 457 -2.64 3.66 10.59
C ASN A 457 -3.60 3.63 9.37
N ASN A 458 -4.88 3.96 9.57
CA ASN A 458 -5.89 4.00 8.52
C ASN A 458 -5.96 5.33 7.75
N ALA A 459 -5.13 6.32 8.12
CA ALA A 459 -5.09 7.66 7.55
C ALA A 459 -3.87 7.91 6.66
N GLU A 460 -2.94 6.96 6.56
CA GLU A 460 -1.66 7.16 5.85
C GLU A 460 -1.13 5.91 5.12
N PRO A 461 -0.27 6.09 4.11
CA PRO A 461 0.54 5.01 3.52
C PRO A 461 1.51 4.37 4.52
N VAL A 462 2.22 3.31 4.13
CA VAL A 462 3.32 2.75 4.94
C VAL A 462 4.36 3.83 5.20
N VAL A 463 4.84 3.94 6.45
CA VAL A 463 5.86 4.94 6.81
C VAL A 463 7.14 4.72 5.99
N ASP A 464 7.80 5.80 5.58
CA ASP A 464 9.02 5.72 4.79
C ASP A 464 10.21 6.37 5.52
N SER A 465 10.04 7.62 5.97
CA SER A 465 11.08 8.39 6.69
C SER A 465 11.08 8.14 8.21
N VAL A 466 12.15 8.57 8.89
CA VAL A 466 12.25 8.58 10.36
C VAL A 466 11.14 9.41 10.98
N ARG A 467 10.83 10.57 10.38
CA ARG A 467 9.75 11.45 10.84
C ARG A 467 8.39 10.76 10.74
N ASP A 468 8.13 10.04 9.65
CA ASP A 468 6.88 9.28 9.49
C ASP A 468 6.77 8.21 10.57
N ALA A 469 7.85 7.44 10.79
CA ALA A 469 7.90 6.40 11.82
C ALA A 469 7.62 6.96 13.23
N VAL A 470 8.25 8.07 13.62
CA VAL A 470 8.01 8.73 14.91
C VAL A 470 6.58 9.26 15.00
N THR A 471 6.08 9.92 13.95
CA THR A 471 4.72 10.45 13.91
C THR A 471 3.68 9.35 14.07
N THR A 472 3.81 8.25 13.31
CA THR A 472 2.92 7.10 13.42
C THR A 472 3.05 6.41 14.77
N PHE A 473 4.26 6.28 15.32
CA PHE A 473 4.44 5.72 16.65
C PHE A 473 3.71 6.54 17.73
N LEU A 474 3.85 7.86 17.73
CA LEU A 474 3.20 8.77 18.68
C LEU A 474 1.67 8.87 18.50
N THR A 475 1.15 8.56 17.32
CA THR A 475 -0.28 8.63 16.98
C THR A 475 -0.99 7.27 16.95
N THR A 476 -0.35 6.24 17.48
CA THR A 476 -0.91 4.89 17.64
C THR A 476 -0.68 4.40 19.07
N ASP A 477 -1.23 3.24 19.45
CA ASP A 477 -1.03 2.68 20.79
C ASP A 477 0.17 1.70 20.85
N LEU A 478 1.01 1.62 19.82
CA LEU A 478 2.18 0.73 19.77
C LEU A 478 3.05 0.84 21.04
N ASP A 479 3.55 -0.30 21.52
CA ASP A 479 4.26 -0.42 22.80
C ASP A 479 5.69 0.10 22.71
N ALA A 480 6.36 -0.11 21.58
CA ALA A 480 7.73 0.36 21.34
C ALA A 480 7.99 0.58 19.84
N LEU A 481 9.02 1.38 19.54
CA LEU A 481 9.58 1.57 18.21
C LEU A 481 11.05 1.15 18.25
N VAL A 482 11.45 0.34 17.27
CA VAL A 482 12.86 0.04 17.01
C VAL A 482 13.21 0.62 15.66
N ILE A 483 14.17 1.55 15.63
CA ILE A 483 14.57 2.25 14.41
C ILE A 483 16.10 2.33 14.33
N GLY A 484 16.67 1.65 13.33
CA GLY A 484 18.12 1.45 13.27
C GLY A 484 18.62 0.83 14.59
N PRO A 485 19.66 1.40 15.24
CA PRO A 485 20.18 0.93 16.52
C PRO A 485 19.42 1.46 17.75
N PHE A 486 18.30 2.18 17.57
CA PHE A 486 17.58 2.83 18.67
C PHE A 486 16.35 2.03 19.10
N LEU A 487 16.23 1.87 20.41
CA LEU A 487 15.10 1.35 21.16
C LEU A 487 14.32 2.53 21.73
N VAL A 488 13.04 2.66 21.38
CA VAL A 488 12.24 3.86 21.67
C VAL A 488 10.93 3.46 22.35
N LYS A 489 10.60 4.14 23.46
CA LYS A 489 9.33 4.03 24.17
C LYS A 489 8.65 5.40 24.28
N LYS A 490 7.33 5.38 24.47
CA LYS A 490 6.58 6.61 24.75
C LYS A 490 6.82 7.05 26.19
N ARG A 491 7.05 8.35 26.35
CA ARG A 491 7.04 9.02 27.65
C ARG A 491 5.67 9.64 27.88
N ILE A 492 5.18 9.60 29.12
CA ILE A 492 3.98 10.36 29.49
C ILE A 492 4.35 11.84 29.50
N SER A 493 3.83 12.60 28.53
CA SER A 493 4.09 14.04 28.42
C SER A 493 3.01 14.87 29.12
N THR A 494 3.47 15.93 29.77
CA THR A 494 2.65 16.97 30.39
C THR A 494 2.09 17.94 29.34
N MET A 495 1.09 18.73 29.73
CA MET A 495 0.52 19.76 28.88
C MET A 495 1.56 20.77 28.38
N GLU A 496 2.47 21.17 29.27
CA GLU A 496 3.53 22.13 28.94
C GLU A 496 4.49 21.61 27.88
N GLU A 497 4.68 20.29 27.79
CA GLU A 497 5.52 19.68 26.75
C GLU A 497 4.80 19.69 25.39
N TRP A 498 3.49 19.40 25.35
CA TRP A 498 2.69 19.52 24.12
C TRP A 498 2.62 20.97 23.61
N ASN A 499 2.60 21.96 24.50
CA ASN A 499 2.57 23.38 24.13
C ASN A 499 3.83 23.84 23.38
N LYS A 500 4.94 23.11 23.49
CA LYS A 500 6.21 23.43 22.82
C LYS A 500 6.27 22.94 21.38
N LEU A 501 5.29 22.16 20.93
CA LEU A 501 5.23 21.72 19.54
C LEU A 501 4.74 22.85 18.64
N ALA A 502 5.17 22.79 17.38
CA ALA A 502 4.61 23.57 16.29
C ALA A 502 3.47 22.79 15.63
N VAL A 503 2.45 23.51 15.19
CA VAL A 503 1.35 23.01 14.37
C VAL A 503 1.34 23.69 13.01
N SER A 504 1.07 22.92 11.95
CA SER A 504 0.86 23.40 10.59
C SER A 504 -0.20 22.61 9.83
N LEU A 505 -0.73 23.22 8.76
CA LEU A 505 -1.60 22.53 7.80
C LEU A 505 -0.74 21.91 6.68
N PRO A 506 -0.88 20.61 6.40
CA PRO A 506 -0.18 20.00 5.28
C PRO A 506 -0.73 20.53 3.94
N PRO A 507 0.05 20.51 2.84
CA PRO A 507 -0.33 21.08 1.56
C PRO A 507 -1.61 20.49 0.94
N TYR A 508 -1.98 19.27 1.34
CA TYR A 508 -3.16 18.55 0.86
C TYR A 508 -4.41 18.77 1.74
N ALA A 509 -4.29 19.48 2.86
CA ALA A 509 -5.39 19.80 3.74
C ALA A 509 -5.90 21.21 3.50
N SER A 510 -7.22 21.38 3.54
CA SER A 510 -7.87 22.68 3.42
C SER A 510 -8.99 22.81 4.43
N LEU A 511 -9.18 24.03 4.95
CA LEU A 511 -10.22 24.38 5.90
C LEU A 511 -11.46 24.88 5.16
N HIS A 512 -12.62 24.32 5.51
CA HIS A 512 -13.91 24.70 4.92
C HIS A 512 -14.92 25.04 6.02
N GLN A 513 -15.69 26.09 5.79
CA GLN A 513 -16.89 26.39 6.55
C GLN A 513 -18.07 26.39 5.59
N ALA A 514 -19.03 25.50 5.81
CA ALA A 514 -20.12 25.27 4.88
C ALA A 514 -21.45 24.98 5.59
N ARG A 515 -22.57 25.16 4.88
CA ARG A 515 -23.88 24.68 5.31
C ARG A 515 -24.02 23.21 4.91
N ALA A 516 -24.13 22.32 5.89
CA ALA A 516 -24.30 20.89 5.65
C ALA A 516 -25.54 20.36 6.39
N TYR A 517 -26.14 19.31 5.85
CA TYR A 517 -27.21 18.59 6.52
C TYR A 517 -26.63 17.80 7.71
N SER A 518 -27.13 18.04 8.93
CA SER A 518 -26.83 17.21 10.10
C SER A 518 -27.86 16.11 10.30
N THR A 519 -29.10 16.34 9.84
CA THR A 519 -30.17 15.36 9.63
C THR A 519 -30.87 15.64 8.30
N LEU A 520 -31.73 14.74 7.83
CA LEU A 520 -32.49 14.89 6.57
C LEU A 520 -33.24 16.23 6.45
N ASP A 521 -33.58 16.85 7.57
CA ASP A 521 -34.41 18.05 7.72
C ASP A 521 -33.68 19.26 8.35
N ARG A 522 -32.42 19.10 8.76
CA ARG A 522 -31.68 20.16 9.48
C ARG A 522 -30.36 20.48 8.79
N GLN A 523 -30.19 21.75 8.44
CA GLN A 523 -28.92 22.30 7.99
C GLN A 523 -28.28 23.17 9.06
N GLU A 524 -26.97 22.99 9.24
CA GLU A 524 -26.16 23.73 10.18
C GLU A 524 -24.87 24.19 9.51
N THR A 525 -24.26 25.24 10.08
CA THR A 525 -22.90 25.61 9.70
C THR A 525 -21.95 24.61 10.32
N VAL A 526 -21.16 23.94 9.50
CA VAL A 526 -20.13 22.99 9.93
C VAL A 526 -18.76 23.53 9.54
N CYS A 527 -17.78 23.29 10.41
CA CYS A 527 -16.37 23.52 10.15
C CYS A 527 -15.70 22.17 9.91
N GLU A 528 -14.91 22.06 8.84
CA GLU A 528 -14.30 20.80 8.46
C GLU A 528 -12.92 20.98 7.81
N ILE A 529 -12.06 20.00 8.01
CA ILE A 529 -10.82 19.83 7.26
C ILE A 529 -11.09 18.84 6.14
N ARG A 530 -10.82 19.23 4.90
CA ARG A 530 -10.87 18.34 3.75
C ARG A 530 -9.47 17.95 3.33
N THR A 531 -9.23 16.66 3.16
CA THR A 531 -7.95 16.12 2.72
C THR A 531 -8.09 15.53 1.31
N GLY A 532 -7.19 15.91 0.41
CA GLY A 532 -7.13 15.39 -0.96
C GLY A 532 -8.11 16.01 -1.97
N ALA A 533 -8.10 15.48 -3.19
CA ALA A 533 -8.85 16.02 -4.34
C ALA A 533 -10.35 15.65 -4.33
N SER A 534 -10.73 14.56 -3.64
CA SER A 534 -12.15 14.19 -3.49
C SER A 534 -12.73 14.86 -2.26
N SER A 535 -13.81 15.63 -2.41
CA SER A 535 -14.57 16.27 -1.33
C SER A 535 -15.23 15.29 -0.32
N LEU A 536 -14.91 14.00 -0.40
CA LEU A 536 -15.54 12.91 0.35
C LEU A 536 -14.83 12.56 1.67
N GLN A 537 -13.60 13.05 1.89
CA GLN A 537 -12.88 12.89 3.16
C GLN A 537 -12.84 14.23 3.89
N ALA A 538 -13.92 14.51 4.63
CA ALA A 538 -14.04 15.68 5.48
C ALA A 538 -14.07 15.26 6.96
N VAL A 539 -13.24 15.89 7.77
CA VAL A 539 -13.20 15.71 9.23
C VAL A 539 -13.81 16.95 9.86
N ARG A 540 -14.93 16.77 10.56
CA ARG A 540 -15.58 17.87 11.29
C ARG A 540 -14.72 18.27 12.48
N ILE A 541 -14.59 19.58 12.68
CA ILE A 541 -13.86 20.19 13.80
C ILE A 541 -14.73 21.24 14.48
N SER A 542 -14.38 21.58 15.71
CA SER A 542 -15.02 22.65 16.47
C SER A 542 -14.82 24.01 15.77
N PRO A 543 -15.81 24.92 15.86
CA PRO A 543 -15.64 26.29 15.39
C PRO A 543 -14.43 26.98 16.02
N GLU A 544 -14.14 26.70 17.28
CA GLU A 544 -12.99 27.24 18.00
C GLU A 544 -11.67 26.76 17.40
N LEU A 545 -11.53 25.48 17.08
CA LEU A 545 -10.35 24.93 16.41
C LEU A 545 -10.19 25.51 15.00
N PHE A 546 -11.28 25.62 14.25
CA PHE A 546 -11.28 26.22 12.92
C PHE A 546 -10.74 27.66 12.94
N GLU A 547 -11.23 28.49 13.87
CA GLU A 547 -10.81 29.89 14.02
C GLU A 547 -9.32 30.05 14.34
N GLN A 548 -8.72 29.09 15.06
CA GLN A 548 -7.29 29.12 15.33
C GLN A 548 -6.48 28.62 14.13
N LEU A 549 -6.88 27.50 13.51
CA LEU A 549 -6.15 26.92 12.39
C LEU A 549 -6.12 27.84 11.16
N ILE A 550 -7.21 28.58 10.89
CA ILE A 550 -7.28 29.49 9.73
C ILE A 550 -6.31 30.69 9.86
N ARG A 551 -5.82 30.99 11.06
CA ARG A 551 -4.87 32.07 11.33
C ARG A 551 -3.40 31.63 11.19
N ILE A 552 -3.15 30.34 11.01
CA ILE A 552 -1.79 29.81 10.90
C ILE A 552 -1.25 30.09 9.50
N GLU A 553 -0.22 30.95 9.41
CA GLU A 553 0.59 31.13 8.22
C GLU A 553 1.88 30.31 8.35
N GLY A 554 1.92 29.13 7.73
CA GLY A 554 3.05 28.20 7.85
C GLY A 554 2.98 27.37 9.13
N GLU A 555 3.72 27.76 10.16
CA GLU A 555 3.80 27.05 11.45
C GLU A 555 3.52 28.01 12.62
N ALA A 556 2.80 27.53 13.64
CA ALA A 556 2.52 28.26 14.88
C ALA A 556 2.78 27.37 16.11
N LEU A 557 3.20 27.96 17.24
CA LEU A 557 3.33 27.22 18.49
C LEU A 557 1.96 26.86 19.04
N VAL A 558 1.82 25.63 19.53
CA VAL A 558 0.60 25.17 20.18
C VAL A 558 0.29 26.02 21.43
N GLY A 559 1.32 26.41 22.19
CA GLY A 559 1.16 27.31 23.34
C GLY A 559 0.53 28.66 22.97
N ASP A 560 1.00 29.28 21.89
CA ASP A 560 0.50 30.59 21.43
C ASP A 560 -0.97 30.51 21.02
N ILE A 561 -1.37 29.39 20.40
CA ILE A 561 -2.77 29.14 20.03
C ILE A 561 -3.64 28.98 21.28
N LEU A 562 -3.16 28.25 22.30
CA LEU A 562 -3.90 28.03 23.54
C LEU A 562 -4.06 29.28 24.40
N ASP A 563 -3.14 30.23 24.28
CA ASP A 563 -3.27 31.53 24.94
C ASP A 563 -4.35 32.41 24.31
N GLY A 564 -4.70 32.17 23.04
CA GLY A 564 -5.87 32.75 22.39
C GLY A 564 -7.23 32.16 22.83
N ILE A 565 -7.23 31.08 23.61
CA ILE A 565 -8.45 30.40 24.09
C ILE A 565 -8.77 30.87 25.51
N ALA A 566 -10.02 31.29 25.73
CA ALA A 566 -10.49 31.72 27.04
C ALA A 566 -10.23 30.65 28.11
N PRO A 567 -9.69 31.02 29.29
CA PRO A 567 -9.36 30.09 30.38
C PRO A 567 -10.63 29.67 31.15
N VAL A 568 -11.57 29.05 30.43
CA VAL A 568 -12.68 28.32 31.03
C VAL A 568 -12.17 26.94 31.42
N SER A 569 -12.53 26.45 32.60
CA SER A 569 -12.05 25.15 33.10
C SER A 569 -12.24 24.04 32.05
N GLY A 570 -11.16 23.34 31.69
CA GLY A 570 -11.15 22.23 30.73
C GLY A 570 -11.14 22.59 29.24
N SER A 571 -11.24 23.88 28.85
CA SER A 571 -11.28 24.29 27.44
C SER A 571 -9.98 23.96 26.69
N ARG A 572 -8.83 24.24 27.30
CA ARG A 572 -7.49 23.98 26.72
C ARG A 572 -7.20 22.49 26.54
N GLU A 573 -7.63 21.66 27.48
CA GLU A 573 -7.47 20.20 27.39
C GLU A 573 -8.37 19.61 26.31
N THR A 574 -9.62 20.07 26.22
CA THR A 574 -10.55 19.67 25.15
C THR A 574 -9.98 20.03 23.78
N PHE A 575 -9.45 21.24 23.63
CA PHE A 575 -8.82 21.70 22.40
C PHE A 575 -7.61 20.83 22.03
N LEU A 576 -6.71 20.56 22.97
CA LEU A 576 -5.53 19.72 22.71
C LEU A 576 -5.90 18.28 22.35
N ASN A 577 -6.92 17.72 22.98
CA ASN A 577 -7.42 16.39 22.63
C ASN A 577 -7.98 16.38 21.21
N GLU A 578 -8.75 17.40 20.82
CA GLU A 578 -9.23 17.54 19.45
C GLU A 578 -8.08 17.71 18.46
N LEU A 579 -7.09 18.56 18.78
CA LEU A 579 -5.89 18.78 17.98
C LEU A 579 -5.12 17.47 17.75
N ARG A 580 -4.90 16.68 18.80
CA ARG A 580 -4.27 15.35 18.70
C ARG A 580 -5.09 14.39 17.86
N GLN A 581 -6.42 14.39 18.01
CA GLN A 581 -7.31 13.54 17.22
C GLN A 581 -7.25 13.84 15.72
N ILE A 582 -7.14 15.11 15.33
CA ILE A 582 -6.99 15.47 13.91
C ILE A 582 -5.55 15.27 13.40
N TRP A 583 -4.54 15.30 14.28
CA TRP A 583 -3.18 14.88 13.95
C TRP A 583 -3.07 13.37 13.68
N GLU A 584 -3.76 12.54 14.48
CA GLU A 584 -3.89 11.09 14.22
C GLU A 584 -4.48 10.81 12.82
N GLN A 585 -5.37 11.68 12.35
CA GLN A 585 -6.01 11.61 11.03
C GLN A 585 -5.23 12.34 9.93
N ARG A 586 -4.00 12.81 10.20
CA ARG A 586 -3.14 13.54 9.26
C ARG A 586 -3.78 14.79 8.66
N CYS A 587 -4.75 15.38 9.36
CA CYS A 587 -5.39 16.62 8.94
C CYS A 587 -4.51 17.85 9.26
N ILE A 588 -3.59 17.70 10.20
CA ILE A 588 -2.56 18.68 10.57
C ILE A 588 -1.23 17.96 10.78
N CYS A 589 -0.15 18.74 10.89
CA CYS A 589 1.16 18.28 11.32
C CYS A 589 1.49 18.85 12.70
N LEU A 590 1.90 18.01 13.65
CA LEU A 590 2.60 18.43 14.86
C LEU A 590 4.08 18.05 14.76
N SER A 591 4.97 18.96 15.15
CA SER A 591 6.41 18.69 15.18
C SER A 591 7.16 19.50 16.23
N PRO A 592 8.33 19.02 16.69
CA PRO A 592 9.20 19.80 17.56
C PRO A 592 9.70 21.03 16.81
N VAL A 593 9.84 22.13 17.54
CA VAL A 593 10.38 23.38 16.98
C VAL A 593 11.88 23.20 16.80
N ARG A 594 12.32 22.98 15.57
CA ARG A 594 13.75 22.99 15.26
C ARG A 594 14.21 24.46 15.31
N GLY A 595 15.16 24.77 16.18
CA GLY A 595 15.74 26.12 16.23
C GLY A 595 16.17 26.52 14.82
N ARG A 596 15.65 27.64 14.31
CA ARG A 596 16.07 28.17 13.00
C ARG A 596 17.59 28.22 13.00
N LYS A 597 18.26 27.33 12.25
CA LYS A 597 19.64 27.60 11.83
C LYS A 597 19.54 28.92 11.08
N SER A 598 20.09 29.97 11.69
CA SER A 598 20.17 31.29 11.09
C SER A 598 20.72 31.11 9.68
N GLN A 599 19.89 31.36 8.66
CA GLN A 599 20.38 31.60 7.32
C GLN A 599 21.27 32.84 7.45
N VAL A 600 22.58 32.61 7.58
CA VAL A 600 23.57 33.65 7.34
C VAL A 600 23.40 34.01 5.88
N SER A 601 22.74 35.13 5.64
CA SER A 601 22.66 35.77 4.34
C SER A 601 24.07 35.94 3.80
N VAL A 602 24.43 35.15 2.79
CA VAL A 602 25.57 35.46 1.93
C VAL A 602 25.18 36.72 1.15
N PRO A 603 25.87 37.86 1.30
CA PRO A 603 25.54 39.05 0.53
C PRO A 603 25.83 38.77 -0.94
N ALA A 604 24.87 39.10 -1.81
CA ALA A 604 25.08 39.10 -3.25
C ALA A 604 26.19 40.11 -3.60
N GLU A 605 27.34 39.63 -4.05
CA GLU A 605 28.33 40.48 -4.71
C GLU A 605 27.76 40.93 -6.06
N ALA A 606 27.54 42.25 -6.15
CA ALA A 606 27.13 42.93 -7.36
C ALA A 606 28.24 42.79 -8.41
N SER A 607 27.90 42.18 -9.55
CA SER A 607 28.72 42.21 -10.76
C SER A 607 28.81 43.65 -11.29
N VAL A 608 29.91 44.33 -10.97
CA VAL A 608 30.27 45.60 -11.59
C VAL A 608 30.80 45.29 -12.99
N THR A 609 30.04 45.71 -13.99
CA THR A 609 30.50 45.88 -15.36
C THR A 609 31.64 46.91 -15.41
N SER A 610 32.83 46.49 -15.82
CA SER A 610 33.85 47.38 -16.37
C SER A 610 34.37 46.79 -17.67
N GLY A 611 33.97 47.39 -18.78
CA GLY A 611 34.67 47.23 -20.04
C GLY A 611 35.95 48.09 -20.05
N LEU A 612 37.02 47.57 -20.65
CA LEU A 612 37.80 48.23 -21.72
C LEU A 612 39.14 47.50 -21.96
N SER A 613 39.34 47.13 -23.24
CA SER A 613 40.59 47.11 -24.01
C SER A 613 41.86 46.47 -23.43
N ALA A 614 42.35 45.40 -24.05
CA ALA A 614 43.36 45.42 -25.12
C ALA A 614 43.46 44.03 -25.76
#